data_AF-A0A353GP20-F1
#
_entry.id   AF-A0A353GP20-F1
#
_cell.length_a   1.000
_cell.length_b   1.000
_cell.length_c   1.000
_cell.angle_alpha   90.00
_cell.angle_beta   90.00
_cell.angle_gamma   90.00
#
_symmetry.space_group_name_H-M   'P 1'
#
loop_
_entity.id
_entity.type
_entity.pdbx_description
1 polymer ?
#
loop_
_entity_poly.entity_id
_entity_poly.type
_entity_poly.pdbx_seq_one_letter_code
_entity_poly.pdbx_strand_id
1 'polypeptide(L)'
;MGGFRLNWVDWLIGGCFFWLIFRGYCKGFVEQLFELLGSVCALVLGFYFYQKAGSYLASNIHLSTPLANMIGFILIVVGISGTVGFIGRHWHEMNKNEPVALIDGALGAVLGAFKAAVIIIMLLLIAIALPWNYFHSPIEASSFAGDLMRLAPYFYIIQDRSLPPDIPRLVVSPEGLQLRGMKEQNLEGATCIACGAKVHYLGYVKEGLSYYPQVYCPKCHRVSDGCLTFEGYHAIYGVCPYERLGTMGVIDCKVWPNLKPTSVHGKCPVCGRTQ
;
A
#
# COMPACT_ATOMS: atom_id res chain seq x y z
N MET A 1 4.01 31.45 -11.39
CA MET A 1 4.16 30.85 -12.74
C MET A 1 5.35 29.89 -12.70
N GLY A 2 5.12 28.64 -12.29
CA GLY A 2 6.17 27.62 -12.23
C GLY A 2 6.32 26.96 -13.59
N GLY A 3 7.45 27.14 -14.25
CA GLY A 3 7.72 26.50 -15.52
C GLY A 3 7.79 24.98 -15.35
N PHE A 4 7.07 24.25 -16.21
CA PHE A 4 7.18 22.80 -16.38
C PHE A 4 8.62 22.43 -16.78
N ARG A 5 9.51 22.21 -15.80
CA ARG A 5 10.76 21.48 -16.06
C ARG A 5 10.41 20.00 -16.03
N LEU A 6 9.97 19.47 -17.18
CA LEU A 6 9.81 18.03 -17.37
C LEU A 6 11.16 17.37 -17.10
N ASN A 7 11.22 16.58 -16.03
CA ASN A 7 12.39 15.80 -15.67
C ASN A 7 12.33 14.45 -16.37
N TRP A 8 13.44 13.70 -16.38
CA TRP A 8 13.48 12.34 -16.90
C TRP A 8 12.45 11.42 -16.20
N VAL A 9 12.13 11.72 -14.95
CA VAL A 9 11.09 11.04 -14.16
C VAL A 9 9.69 11.27 -14.75
N ASP A 10 9.36 12.49 -15.19
CA ASP A 10 8.05 12.76 -15.80
C ASP A 10 7.87 11.99 -17.10
N TRP A 11 8.93 11.88 -17.92
CA TRP A 11 8.92 11.09 -19.15
C TRP A 11 8.80 9.59 -18.89
N LEU A 12 9.50 9.09 -17.87
CA LEU A 12 9.43 7.68 -17.48
C LEU A 12 8.03 7.32 -16.97
N ILE A 13 7.48 8.14 -16.06
CA ILE A 13 6.15 7.91 -15.50
C ILE A 13 5.09 8.08 -16.60
N GLY A 14 5.17 9.15 -17.39
CA GLY A 14 4.29 9.42 -18.53
C GLY A 14 4.28 8.28 -19.54
N GLY A 15 5.46 7.79 -19.93
CA GLY A 15 5.60 6.68 -20.86
C GLY A 15 5.04 5.37 -20.29
N CYS A 16 5.33 5.06 -19.02
CA CYS A 16 4.80 3.85 -18.37
C CYS A 16 3.27 3.92 -18.23
N PHE A 17 2.74 5.08 -17.82
CA PHE A 17 1.31 5.31 -17.65
C PHE A 17 0.58 5.18 -18.99
N PHE A 18 1.08 5.85 -20.03
CA PHE A 18 0.51 5.76 -21.38
C PHE A 18 0.57 4.34 -21.93
N TRP A 19 1.70 3.64 -21.76
CA TRP A 19 1.86 2.25 -22.20
C TRP A 19 0.84 1.32 -21.55
N LEU A 20 0.59 1.47 -20.24
CA LEU A 20 -0.39 0.66 -19.52
C LEU A 20 -1.84 0.97 -19.93
N ILE A 21 -2.15 2.25 -20.19
CA ILE A 21 -3.46 2.65 -20.75
C ILE A 21 -3.65 2.05 -22.14
N PHE A 22 -2.66 2.19 -23.02
CA PHE A 22 -2.71 1.67 -24.37
C PHE A 22 -2.86 0.15 -24.38
N ARG A 23 -2.09 -0.55 -23.55
CA ARG A 23 -2.23 -2.00 -23.37
C ARG A 23 -3.62 -2.37 -22.83
N GLY A 24 -4.19 -1.55 -21.96
CA GLY A 24 -5.56 -1.73 -21.48
C GLY A 24 -6.61 -1.56 -22.58
N TYR A 25 -6.43 -0.56 -23.44
CA TYR A 25 -7.26 -0.35 -24.63
C TYR A 25 -7.19 -1.54 -25.59
N CYS A 26 -5.98 -2.03 -25.90
CA CYS A 26 -5.79 -3.15 -26.82
C CYS A 26 -6.33 -4.49 -26.30
N LYS A 27 -6.36 -4.70 -24.98
CA LYS A 27 -6.96 -5.90 -24.37
C LYS A 27 -8.48 -5.81 -24.26
N GLY A 28 -9.03 -4.61 -24.19
CA GLY A 28 -10.43 -4.40 -23.85
C GLY A 28 -10.74 -4.60 -22.36
N PHE A 29 -11.95 -4.24 -21.98
CA PHE A 29 -12.47 -4.35 -20.61
C PHE A 29 -12.79 -5.79 -20.25
N VAL A 30 -13.43 -6.52 -21.17
CA VAL A 30 -13.88 -7.90 -20.93
C VAL A 30 -12.70 -8.83 -20.66
N GLU A 31 -11.64 -8.78 -21.48
CA GLU A 31 -10.43 -9.59 -21.24
C GLU A 31 -9.81 -9.27 -19.88
N GLN A 32 -9.67 -7.99 -19.52
CA GLN A 32 -9.12 -7.58 -18.22
C GLN A 32 -9.95 -8.05 -17.04
N LEU A 33 -11.28 -8.05 -17.18
CA LEU A 33 -12.19 -8.55 -16.15
C LEU A 33 -12.05 -10.06 -15.97
N PHE A 34 -11.96 -10.82 -17.07
CA PHE A 34 -11.69 -12.26 -17.02
C PHE A 34 -10.31 -12.57 -16.43
N GLU A 35 -9.27 -11.80 -16.75
CA GLU A 35 -7.96 -11.96 -16.11
C GLU A 35 -8.04 -11.73 -14.60
N LEU A 36 -8.74 -10.69 -14.16
CA LEU A 36 -8.91 -10.37 -12.75
C LEU A 36 -9.69 -11.48 -12.02
N LEU A 37 -10.89 -11.82 -12.51
CA LEU A 37 -11.72 -12.87 -11.92
C LEU A 37 -11.01 -14.24 -11.96
N GLY A 38 -10.35 -14.54 -13.08
CA GLY A 38 -9.55 -15.75 -13.26
C GLY A 38 -8.44 -15.84 -12.22
N SER A 39 -7.71 -14.75 -11.96
CA SER A 39 -6.67 -14.71 -10.94
C SER A 39 -7.20 -14.90 -9.52
N VAL A 40 -8.34 -14.31 -9.18
CA VAL A 40 -8.99 -14.46 -7.87
C VAL A 40 -9.46 -15.90 -7.67
N CYS A 41 -10.17 -16.46 -8.66
CA CYS A 41 -10.61 -17.85 -8.65
C CYS A 41 -9.42 -18.81 -8.57
N ALA A 42 -8.36 -18.56 -9.33
CA ALA A 42 -7.14 -19.37 -9.31
C ALA A 42 -6.47 -19.37 -7.94
N LEU A 43 -6.41 -18.23 -7.26
CA LEU A 43 -5.86 -18.12 -5.91
C LEU A 43 -6.69 -18.88 -4.88
N VAL A 44 -8.02 -18.70 -4.88
CA VAL A 44 -8.95 -19.40 -3.97
C VAL A 44 -8.87 -20.91 -4.17
N LEU A 45 -8.93 -21.37 -5.42
CA LEU A 45 -8.84 -22.79 -5.76
C LEU A 45 -7.43 -23.34 -5.49
N GLY A 46 -6.39 -22.53 -5.68
CA GLY A 46 -5.02 -22.85 -5.29
C GLY A 46 -4.92 -23.18 -3.81
N PHE A 47 -5.39 -22.30 -2.93
CA PHE A 47 -5.38 -22.54 -1.48
C PHE A 47 -6.25 -23.71 -1.04
N TYR A 48 -7.32 -24.01 -1.76
CA TYR A 48 -8.19 -25.14 -1.41
C TYR A 48 -7.63 -26.49 -1.89
N PHE A 49 -6.98 -26.54 -3.07
CA PHE A 49 -6.57 -27.79 -3.72
C PHE A 49 -5.07 -28.08 -3.68
N TYR A 50 -4.21 -27.17 -3.20
CA TYR A 50 -2.75 -27.35 -3.26
C TYR A 50 -2.25 -28.62 -2.58
N GLN A 51 -2.85 -29.04 -1.44
CA GLN A 51 -2.42 -30.25 -0.74
C GLN A 51 -2.73 -31.51 -1.55
N LYS A 52 -3.90 -31.58 -2.20
CA LYS A 52 -4.28 -32.72 -3.04
C LYS A 52 -3.40 -32.82 -4.29
N ALA A 53 -3.14 -31.69 -4.93
CA ALA A 53 -2.22 -31.63 -6.06
C ALA A 53 -0.78 -32.00 -5.65
N GLY A 54 -0.33 -31.50 -4.49
CA GLY A 54 0.99 -31.79 -3.95
C GLY A 54 1.17 -33.25 -3.55
N SER A 55 0.18 -33.90 -2.94
CA SER A 55 0.25 -35.33 -2.64
C SER A 55 0.37 -36.20 -3.89
N TYR A 56 -0.35 -35.83 -4.95
CA TYR A 56 -0.24 -36.52 -6.24
C TYR A 56 1.15 -36.30 -6.88
N LEU A 57 1.73 -35.10 -6.74
CA LEU A 57 3.06 -34.81 -7.25
C LEU A 57 4.15 -35.53 -6.44
N ALA A 58 4.02 -35.58 -5.12
CA ALA A 58 4.96 -36.25 -4.23
C ALA A 58 5.03 -37.75 -4.52
N SER A 59 3.89 -38.41 -4.78
CA SER A 59 3.84 -39.83 -5.09
C SER A 59 4.46 -40.20 -6.45
N ASN A 60 4.43 -39.28 -7.42
CA ASN A 60 4.92 -39.54 -8.78
C ASN A 60 6.36 -39.09 -9.02
N ILE A 61 6.85 -38.07 -8.30
CA ILE A 61 8.12 -37.39 -8.59
C ILE A 61 9.12 -37.49 -7.41
N HIS A 62 8.81 -38.25 -6.36
CA HIS A 62 9.65 -38.40 -5.16
C HIS A 62 10.13 -37.07 -4.55
N LEU A 63 9.27 -36.05 -4.60
CA LEU A 63 9.53 -34.73 -4.00
C LEU A 63 9.14 -34.72 -2.52
N SER A 64 9.79 -33.87 -1.74
CA SER A 64 9.36 -33.62 -0.36
C SER A 64 7.97 -33.00 -0.34
N THR A 65 7.13 -33.41 0.61
CA THR A 65 5.72 -32.95 0.71
C THR A 65 5.57 -31.42 0.69
N PRO A 66 6.40 -30.63 1.41
CA PRO A 66 6.29 -29.17 1.34
C PRO A 66 6.58 -28.61 -0.05
N LEU A 67 7.61 -29.12 -0.73
CA LEU A 67 7.99 -28.68 -2.07
C LEU A 67 6.92 -29.08 -3.10
N ALA A 68 6.40 -30.30 -3.00
CA ALA A 68 5.33 -30.79 -3.86
C ALA A 68 4.04 -29.97 -3.71
N ASN A 69 3.67 -29.59 -2.48
CA ASN A 69 2.54 -28.71 -2.19
C ASN A 69 2.74 -27.31 -2.81
N MET A 70 3.94 -26.74 -2.72
CA MET A 70 4.26 -25.44 -3.33
C MET A 70 4.13 -25.49 -4.86
N ILE A 71 4.68 -26.54 -5.48
CA ILE A 71 4.57 -26.74 -6.94
C ILE A 71 3.11 -26.98 -7.35
N GLY A 72 2.36 -27.77 -6.59
CA GLY A 72 0.94 -28.01 -6.81
C GLY A 72 0.11 -26.73 -6.78
N PHE A 73 0.37 -25.85 -5.81
CA PHE A 73 -0.24 -24.51 -5.76
C PHE A 73 0.07 -23.70 -7.04
N ILE A 74 1.35 -23.62 -7.43
CA ILE A 74 1.77 -22.86 -8.62
C ILE A 74 1.08 -23.40 -9.88
N LEU A 75 1.05 -24.72 -10.07
CA LEU A 75 0.42 -25.36 -11.22
C LEU A 75 -1.08 -25.08 -11.30
N ILE A 76 -1.79 -25.15 -10.17
CA ILE A 76 -3.22 -24.82 -10.10
C ILE A 76 -3.43 -23.35 -10.47
N VAL A 77 -2.68 -22.44 -9.85
CA VAL A 77 -2.85 -21.00 -10.07
C VAL A 77 -2.58 -20.62 -11.52
N VAL A 78 -1.46 -21.12 -12.09
CA VAL A 78 -1.08 -20.86 -13.48
C VAL A 78 -2.05 -21.51 -14.45
N GLY A 79 -2.47 -22.75 -14.19
CA GLY A 79 -3.41 -23.47 -15.05
C GLY A 79 -4.78 -22.79 -15.13
N ILE A 80 -5.34 -22.40 -13.98
CA ILE A 80 -6.65 -21.74 -13.93
C ILE A 80 -6.56 -20.32 -14.50
N SER A 81 -5.58 -19.52 -14.08
CA SER A 81 -5.43 -18.15 -14.60
C SER A 81 -5.18 -18.15 -16.11
N GLY A 82 -4.37 -19.10 -16.60
CA GLY A 82 -4.05 -19.24 -18.01
C GLY A 82 -5.26 -19.66 -18.85
N THR A 83 -6.07 -20.61 -18.38
CA THR A 83 -7.28 -21.05 -19.08
C THR A 83 -8.35 -19.97 -19.13
N VAL A 84 -8.63 -19.29 -18.01
CA VAL A 84 -9.60 -18.19 -17.99
C VAL A 84 -9.13 -17.01 -18.86
N GLY A 85 -7.85 -16.65 -18.78
CA GLY A 85 -7.28 -15.61 -19.65
C GLY A 85 -7.30 -15.98 -21.14
N PHE A 86 -7.14 -17.26 -21.47
CA PHE A 86 -7.29 -17.74 -22.85
C PHE A 86 -8.73 -17.59 -23.37
N ILE A 87 -9.72 -17.91 -22.54
CA ILE A 87 -11.15 -17.72 -22.88
C ILE A 87 -11.45 -16.23 -23.08
N GLY A 88 -10.94 -15.36 -22.20
CA GLY A 88 -11.12 -13.91 -22.31
C GLY A 88 -10.58 -13.34 -23.62
N ARG A 89 -9.39 -13.79 -24.05
CA ARG A 89 -8.79 -13.39 -25.33
C ARG A 89 -9.63 -13.80 -26.53
N HIS A 90 -10.08 -15.06 -26.57
CA HIS A 90 -10.93 -15.52 -27.67
C HIS A 90 -12.27 -14.80 -27.72
N TRP A 91 -12.84 -14.43 -26.58
CA TRP A 91 -14.06 -13.64 -26.54
C TRP A 91 -13.87 -12.26 -27.19
N HIS A 92 -12.76 -11.59 -26.87
CA HIS A 92 -12.44 -10.29 -27.46
C HIS A 92 -12.27 -10.39 -29.00
N GLU A 93 -11.64 -11.47 -29.49
CA GLU A 93 -11.48 -11.72 -30.93
C GLU A 93 -12.80 -11.98 -31.67
N MET A 94 -13.81 -12.54 -31.00
CA MET A 94 -15.12 -12.86 -31.60
C MET A 94 -16.04 -11.63 -31.69
N ASN A 95 -15.90 -10.65 -30.79
CA ASN A 95 -16.77 -9.49 -30.69
C ASN A 95 -16.30 -8.27 -31.51
N LYS A 96 -15.89 -8.47 -32.76
CA LYS A 96 -15.39 -7.41 -33.67
C LYS A 96 -16.47 -6.46 -34.23
N ASN A 97 -17.67 -6.43 -33.65
CA ASN A 97 -18.66 -5.42 -34.05
C ASN A 97 -18.11 -4.03 -33.69
N GLU A 98 -17.84 -3.20 -34.70
CA GLU A 98 -17.12 -1.92 -34.56
C GLU A 98 -17.54 -1.05 -33.35
N PRO A 99 -18.83 -0.81 -33.07
CA PRO A 99 -19.20 0.04 -31.93
C PRO A 99 -18.97 -0.64 -30.58
N VAL A 100 -19.13 -1.96 -30.49
CA VAL A 100 -18.94 -2.71 -29.23
C VAL A 100 -17.46 -2.83 -28.90
N ALA A 101 -16.61 -3.07 -29.91
CA ALA A 101 -15.16 -3.15 -29.75
C ALA A 101 -14.57 -1.81 -29.29
N LEU A 102 -15.08 -0.68 -29.79
CA LEU A 102 -14.62 0.65 -29.37
C LEU A 102 -14.99 0.94 -27.90
N ILE A 103 -16.21 0.59 -27.49
CA ILE A 103 -16.66 0.74 -26.09
C ILE A 103 -15.84 -0.17 -25.16
N ASP A 104 -15.64 -1.44 -25.54
CA ASP A 104 -14.82 -2.40 -24.78
C ASP A 104 -13.38 -1.91 -24.63
N GLY A 105 -12.77 -1.41 -25.71
CA GLY A 105 -11.45 -0.79 -25.69
C GLY A 105 -11.39 0.45 -24.80
N ALA A 106 -12.37 1.36 -24.90
CA ALA A 106 -12.42 2.57 -24.08
C ALA A 106 -12.54 2.24 -22.58
N LEU A 107 -13.41 1.31 -22.19
CA LEU A 107 -13.52 0.84 -20.82
C LEU A 107 -12.24 0.10 -20.37
N GLY A 108 -11.60 -0.62 -21.28
CA GLY A 108 -10.30 -1.26 -21.06
C GLY A 108 -9.19 -0.23 -20.80
N ALA A 109 -9.22 0.92 -21.48
CA ALA A 109 -8.30 2.03 -21.23
C ALA A 109 -8.52 2.65 -19.84
N VAL A 110 -9.78 2.78 -19.40
CA VAL A 110 -10.11 3.29 -18.05
C VAL A 110 -9.60 2.34 -16.97
N LEU A 111 -9.82 1.03 -17.10
CA LEU A 111 -9.24 0.04 -16.18
C LEU A 111 -7.71 0.04 -16.24
N GLY A 112 -7.13 0.17 -17.43
CA GLY A 112 -5.69 0.30 -17.64
C GLY A 112 -5.11 1.53 -16.94
N ALA A 113 -5.78 2.67 -17.02
CA ALA A 113 -5.40 3.92 -16.33
C ALA A 113 -5.45 3.76 -14.82
N PHE A 114 -6.52 3.16 -14.29
CA PHE A 114 -6.64 2.87 -12.86
C PHE A 114 -5.52 1.95 -12.38
N LYS A 115 -5.28 0.85 -13.11
CA LYS A 115 -4.19 -0.09 -12.83
C LYS A 115 -2.82 0.59 -12.89
N ALA A 116 -2.60 1.44 -13.89
CA ALA A 116 -1.37 2.22 -14.04
C ALA A 116 -1.15 3.18 -12.86
N ALA A 117 -2.19 3.91 -12.46
CA ALA A 117 -2.14 4.82 -11.32
C ALA A 117 -1.75 4.06 -10.04
N VAL A 118 -2.41 2.94 -9.75
CA VAL A 118 -2.11 2.11 -8.58
C VAL A 118 -0.67 1.59 -8.61
N ILE A 119 -0.23 1.01 -9.73
CA ILE A 119 1.12 0.46 -9.87
C ILE A 119 2.17 1.57 -9.71
N ILE A 120 2.00 2.70 -10.37
CA ILE A 120 2.98 3.79 -10.33
C ILE A 120 3.00 4.45 -8.94
N ILE A 121 1.86 4.68 -8.30
CA ILE A 121 1.81 5.18 -6.91
C ILE A 121 2.59 4.23 -5.99
N MET A 122 2.36 2.92 -6.10
CA MET A 122 3.09 1.93 -5.31
C MET A 122 4.61 1.98 -5.57
N LEU A 123 5.02 2.09 -6.83
CA LEU A 123 6.44 2.23 -7.20
C LEU A 123 7.05 3.52 -6.66
N LEU A 124 6.33 4.64 -6.72
CA LEU A 124 6.76 5.92 -6.15
C LEU A 124 6.91 5.84 -4.64
N LEU A 125 5.94 5.24 -3.94
CA LEU A 125 6.01 5.03 -2.49
C LEU A 125 7.22 4.17 -2.09
N ILE A 126 7.51 3.10 -2.84
CA ILE A 126 8.69 2.27 -2.62
C ILE A 126 9.97 3.08 -2.90
N ALA A 127 10.02 3.85 -3.99
CA ALA A 127 11.17 4.67 -4.33
C ALA A 127 11.48 5.73 -3.27
N ILE A 128 10.45 6.37 -2.70
CA ILE A 128 10.58 7.34 -1.59
C ILE A 128 10.97 6.62 -0.29
N ALA A 129 10.51 5.40 -0.06
CA ALA A 129 10.88 4.66 1.15
C ALA A 129 12.34 4.17 1.16
N LEU A 130 12.99 4.10 -0.01
CA LEU A 130 14.40 3.71 -0.11
C LEU A 130 15.32 4.89 0.27
N PRO A 131 16.41 4.65 1.04
CA PRO A 131 17.32 5.71 1.52
C PRO A 131 18.23 6.29 0.41
N TRP A 132 17.86 6.14 -0.87
CA TRP A 132 18.70 6.43 -2.01
C TRP A 132 18.43 7.84 -2.55
N ASN A 133 19.24 8.82 -2.12
CA ASN A 133 19.09 10.24 -2.48
C ASN A 133 19.00 10.53 -3.99
N TYR A 134 19.50 9.63 -4.84
CA TYR A 134 19.42 9.71 -6.31
C TYR A 134 17.98 9.79 -6.84
N PHE A 135 17.01 9.15 -6.19
CA PHE A 135 15.61 9.12 -6.65
C PHE A 135 14.76 10.22 -6.02
N HIS A 136 15.09 10.68 -4.81
CA HIS A 136 14.32 11.69 -4.08
C HIS A 136 14.23 13.03 -4.80
N SER A 137 15.37 13.65 -5.13
CA SER A 137 15.36 14.99 -5.76
C SER A 137 14.66 15.00 -7.13
N PRO A 138 14.86 14.00 -8.02
CA PRO A 138 14.16 13.96 -9.29
C PRO A 138 12.64 13.74 -9.19
N ILE A 139 12.18 12.96 -8.20
CA ILE A 139 10.75 12.72 -7.97
C ILE A 139 10.09 13.97 -7.35
N GLU A 140 10.77 14.66 -6.42
CA GLU A 140 10.26 15.90 -5.80
C GLU A 140 10.07 17.03 -6.82
N ALA A 141 10.98 17.10 -7.80
CA ALA A 141 10.87 18.06 -8.89
C ALA A 141 9.82 17.69 -9.95
N SER A 142 9.32 16.44 -9.95
CA SER A 142 8.39 15.95 -10.97
C SER A 142 6.96 16.42 -10.70
N SER A 143 6.43 17.18 -11.67
CA SER A 143 5.02 17.61 -11.66
C SER A 143 4.06 16.44 -11.73
N PHE A 144 4.36 15.44 -12.56
CA PHE A 144 3.46 14.32 -12.78
C PHE A 144 3.45 13.35 -11.59
N ALA A 145 4.61 13.11 -10.96
CA ALA A 145 4.67 12.38 -9.69
C ALA A 145 3.88 13.12 -8.59
N GLY A 146 4.04 14.45 -8.50
CA GLY A 146 3.32 15.27 -7.53
C GLY A 146 1.79 15.21 -7.70
N ASP A 147 1.29 15.25 -8.93
CA ASP A 147 -0.14 15.15 -9.23
C ASP A 147 -0.68 13.75 -8.98
N LEU A 148 0.05 12.70 -9.36
CA LEU A 148 -0.33 11.33 -9.09
C LEU A 148 -0.34 11.01 -7.59
N MET A 149 0.63 11.55 -6.84
CA MET A 149 0.69 11.40 -5.37
C MET A 149 -0.48 12.05 -4.65
N ARG A 150 -1.22 13.01 -5.26
CA ARG A 150 -2.48 13.51 -4.67
C ARG A 150 -3.56 12.44 -4.56
N LEU A 151 -3.43 11.34 -5.30
CA LEU A 151 -4.32 10.20 -5.23
C LEU A 151 -3.90 9.18 -4.15
N ALA A 152 -2.68 9.29 -3.59
CA ALA A 152 -2.18 8.36 -2.58
C ALA A 152 -3.07 8.25 -1.32
N PRO A 153 -3.67 9.34 -0.78
CA PRO A 153 -4.60 9.22 0.35
C PRO A 153 -5.79 8.31 0.07
N TYR A 154 -6.35 8.37 -1.13
CA TYR A 154 -7.45 7.51 -1.52
C TYR A 154 -7.02 6.04 -1.60
N PHE A 155 -5.80 5.78 -2.05
CA PHE A 155 -5.24 4.44 -2.03
C PHE A 155 -5.16 3.90 -0.59
N TYR A 156 -4.65 4.67 0.36
CA TYR A 156 -4.61 4.28 1.78
C TYR A 156 -6.01 4.06 2.37
N ILE A 157 -6.99 4.91 2.06
CA ILE A 157 -8.37 4.76 2.53
C ILE A 157 -9.04 3.50 1.95
N ILE A 158 -8.84 3.23 0.66
CA ILE A 158 -9.37 2.03 0.00
C ILE A 158 -8.71 0.79 0.60
N GLN A 159 -7.39 0.81 0.78
CA GLN A 159 -6.64 -0.23 1.46
C GLN A 159 -7.22 -0.49 2.85
N ASP A 160 -7.48 0.57 3.63
CA ASP A 160 -8.04 0.49 4.97
C ASP A 160 -9.42 -0.16 5.04
N ARG A 161 -10.28 0.17 4.06
CA ARG A 161 -11.63 -0.39 3.97
C ARG A 161 -11.67 -1.82 3.44
N SER A 162 -10.72 -2.20 2.60
CA SER A 162 -10.76 -3.47 1.87
C SER A 162 -10.01 -4.61 2.58
N LEU A 163 -8.98 -4.29 3.36
CA LEU A 163 -8.16 -5.30 4.05
C LEU A 163 -8.66 -5.57 5.47
N PRO A 164 -8.78 -6.85 5.87
CA PRO A 164 -9.00 -7.26 7.25
C PRO A 164 -7.95 -6.67 8.22
N PRO A 165 -8.29 -6.46 9.50
CA PRO A 165 -7.39 -5.86 10.48
C PRO A 165 -6.11 -6.68 10.72
N ASP A 166 -6.15 -8.00 10.50
CA ASP A 166 -5.01 -8.89 10.73
C ASP A 166 -3.95 -8.83 9.61
N ILE A 167 -4.23 -8.13 8.50
CA ILE A 167 -3.30 -8.03 7.38
C ILE A 167 -2.41 -6.79 7.55
N PRO A 168 -1.08 -6.95 7.64
CA PRO A 168 -0.18 -5.83 7.78
C PRO A 168 -0.24 -4.92 6.56
N ARG A 169 -0.24 -3.62 6.80
CA ARG A 169 -0.36 -2.55 5.81
C ARG A 169 0.99 -1.96 5.49
N LEU A 170 1.20 -1.67 4.21
CA LEU A 170 2.38 -0.96 3.76
C LEU A 170 2.23 0.53 4.05
N VAL A 171 2.96 1.02 5.05
CA VAL A 171 2.98 2.43 5.42
C VAL A 171 4.39 2.97 5.23
N VAL A 172 4.52 4.08 4.51
CA VAL A 172 5.78 4.81 4.42
C VAL A 172 5.97 5.56 5.73
N SER A 173 7.07 5.28 6.43
CA SER A 173 7.51 5.96 7.66
C SER A 173 8.83 6.68 7.37
N PRO A 174 9.24 7.68 8.18
CA PRO A 174 10.59 8.25 8.10
C PRO A 174 11.71 7.22 8.31
N GLU A 175 11.44 6.11 9.00
CA GLU A 175 12.34 4.97 9.15
C GLU A 175 12.37 4.03 7.93
N GLY A 176 11.61 4.34 6.87
CA GLY A 176 11.45 3.54 5.67
C GLY A 176 10.10 2.85 5.58
N LEU A 177 10.03 1.82 4.74
CA LEU A 177 8.81 1.05 4.48
C LEU A 177 8.48 0.15 5.68
N GLN A 178 7.34 0.40 6.35
CA GLN A 178 6.89 -0.40 7.50
C GLN A 178 5.62 -1.19 7.16
N LEU A 179 5.56 -2.42 7.68
CA LEU A 179 4.35 -3.23 7.70
C LEU A 179 3.65 -3.01 9.04
N ARG A 180 2.52 -2.29 9.05
CA ARG A 180 1.77 -1.90 10.26
C ARG A 180 0.45 -2.66 10.38
N GLY A 181 0.15 -3.21 11.56
CA GLY A 181 -1.05 -4.00 11.83
C GLY A 181 -2.23 -3.21 12.43
N MET A 182 -2.28 -1.88 12.30
CA MET A 182 -3.39 -1.09 12.86
C MET A 182 -4.15 -0.31 11.80
N LYS A 183 -5.45 -0.12 12.07
CA LYS A 183 -6.25 0.92 11.42
C LYS A 183 -5.86 2.28 11.99
N GLU A 184 -5.42 3.19 11.13
CA GLU A 184 -5.06 4.56 11.49
C GLU A 184 -6.23 5.34 12.14
N GLN A 185 -7.47 4.91 11.90
CA GLN A 185 -8.69 5.41 12.56
C GLN A 185 -8.70 5.15 14.09
N ASN A 186 -7.90 4.22 14.61
CA ASN A 186 -7.75 3.97 16.05
C ASN A 186 -6.92 5.05 16.77
N LEU A 187 -6.41 6.05 16.04
CA LEU A 187 -5.66 7.16 16.63
C LEU A 187 -6.58 8.26 17.18
N GLU A 188 -7.85 8.32 16.79
CA GLU A 188 -8.82 9.24 17.40
C GLU A 188 -9.01 8.87 18.89
N GLY A 189 -8.79 9.84 19.78
CA GLY A 189 -8.85 9.59 21.22
C GLY A 189 -7.67 8.77 21.76
N ALA A 190 -6.58 8.60 21.01
CA ALA A 190 -5.35 8.05 21.57
C ALA A 190 -4.76 9.02 22.62
N THR A 191 -3.93 8.48 23.51
CA THR A 191 -3.43 9.16 24.70
C THR A 191 -2.05 9.74 24.42
N CYS A 192 -1.92 11.06 24.45
CA CYS A 192 -0.64 11.75 24.22
C CYS A 192 0.39 11.37 25.29
N ILE A 193 1.58 10.91 24.86
CA ILE A 193 2.65 10.53 25.78
C ILE A 193 3.23 11.72 26.56
N ALA A 194 3.09 12.94 26.05
CA ALA A 194 3.67 14.14 26.66
C ALA A 194 2.82 14.71 27.80
N CYS A 195 1.48 14.62 27.70
CA CYS A 195 0.59 15.34 28.61
C CYS A 195 -0.62 14.53 29.11
N GLY A 196 -0.78 13.28 28.63
CA GLY A 196 -1.88 12.38 28.96
C GLY A 196 -3.23 12.74 28.36
N ALA A 197 -3.35 13.84 27.60
CA ALA A 197 -4.62 14.22 26.98
C ALA A 197 -4.97 13.33 25.79
N LYS A 198 -6.26 13.26 25.48
CA LYS A 198 -6.80 12.62 24.29
C LYS A 198 -6.50 13.46 23.05
N VAL A 199 -6.00 12.84 21.99
CA VAL A 199 -5.65 13.50 20.73
C VAL A 199 -6.78 13.39 19.70
N HIS A 200 -6.77 14.28 18.72
CA HIS A 200 -7.66 14.26 17.56
C HIS A 200 -6.91 13.80 16.33
N TYR A 201 -7.49 12.91 15.56
CA TYR A 201 -7.00 12.43 14.27
C TYR A 201 -7.50 13.35 13.16
N LEU A 202 -6.57 13.98 12.44
CA LEU A 202 -6.84 14.93 11.38
C LEU A 202 -6.87 14.27 9.98
N GLY A 203 -6.71 12.95 9.91
CA GLY A 203 -6.61 12.23 8.64
C GLY A 203 -5.19 12.23 8.08
N TYR A 204 -5.10 12.00 6.77
CA TYR A 204 -3.84 12.05 6.03
C TYR A 204 -3.53 13.47 5.59
N VAL A 205 -2.44 14.02 6.10
CA VAL A 205 -1.97 15.37 5.77
C VAL A 205 -0.70 15.25 4.92
N LYS A 206 -0.60 16.12 3.91
CA LYS A 206 0.55 16.16 3.00
C LYS A 206 1.78 16.69 3.72
N GLU A 207 2.89 15.96 3.64
CA GLU A 207 4.22 16.40 4.07
C GLU A 207 5.23 16.01 2.98
N GLY A 208 5.88 17.01 2.38
CA GLY A 208 6.69 16.83 1.17
C GLY A 208 5.87 16.27 0.00
N LEU A 209 6.32 15.14 -0.56
CA LEU A 209 5.64 14.41 -1.64
C LEU A 209 4.60 13.40 -1.16
N SER A 210 4.63 13.03 0.12
CA SER A 210 3.84 11.93 0.66
C SER A 210 2.73 12.44 1.57
N TYR A 211 1.84 11.52 1.95
CA TYR A 211 0.77 11.79 2.88
C TYR A 211 0.92 10.88 4.08
N TYR A 212 0.94 11.47 5.27
CA TYR A 212 1.11 10.76 6.52
C TYR A 212 -0.11 11.00 7.42
N PRO A 213 -0.50 10.03 8.26
CA PRO A 213 -1.50 10.30 9.27
C PRO A 213 -1.01 11.44 10.18
N GLN A 214 -1.92 12.31 10.60
CA GLN A 214 -1.62 13.37 11.55
C GLN A 214 -2.61 13.31 12.71
N VAL A 215 -2.08 13.32 13.92
CA VAL A 215 -2.82 13.57 15.15
C VAL A 215 -2.37 14.87 15.77
N TYR A 216 -3.31 15.58 16.38
CA TYR A 216 -3.09 16.84 17.08
C TYR A 216 -3.55 16.71 18.53
N CYS A 217 -2.68 17.10 19.47
CA CYS A 217 -3.03 17.15 20.89
C CYS A 217 -3.56 18.53 21.28
N PRO A 218 -4.82 18.66 21.76
CA PRO A 218 -5.39 19.96 22.11
C PRO A 218 -4.76 20.59 23.38
N LYS A 219 -4.08 19.80 24.23
CA LYS A 219 -3.51 20.27 25.50
C LYS A 219 -2.07 20.78 25.37
N CYS A 220 -1.22 20.05 24.66
CA CYS A 220 0.20 20.43 24.49
C CYS A 220 0.54 20.88 23.07
N HIS A 221 -0.45 20.96 22.18
CA HIS A 221 -0.33 21.41 20.78
C HIS A 221 0.65 20.61 19.92
N ARG A 222 1.07 19.43 20.38
CA ARG A 222 1.97 18.56 19.63
C ARG A 222 1.23 17.87 18.49
N VAL A 223 1.95 17.73 17.39
CA VAL A 223 1.53 16.94 16.23
C VAL A 223 2.40 15.69 16.10
N SER A 224 1.82 14.59 15.67
CA SER A 224 2.56 13.37 15.34
C SER A 224 1.77 12.49 14.37
N ASP A 225 2.37 11.42 13.87
CA ASP A 225 1.73 10.40 13.05
C ASP A 225 1.21 9.22 13.91
N GLY A 226 1.08 9.44 15.22
CA GLY A 226 0.77 8.43 16.23
C GLY A 226 1.98 8.06 17.10
N CYS A 227 3.22 8.36 16.67
CA CYS A 227 4.42 8.05 17.46
C CYS A 227 4.54 8.86 18.76
N LEU A 228 3.74 9.92 18.97
CA LEU A 228 3.66 10.64 20.25
C LEU A 228 2.39 10.29 21.05
N THR A 229 1.78 9.12 20.79
CA THR A 229 0.63 8.57 21.53
C THR A 229 0.95 7.19 22.07
N PHE A 230 0.41 6.78 23.21
CA PHE A 230 0.71 5.46 23.78
C PHE A 230 0.25 4.30 22.89
N GLU A 231 -0.98 4.40 22.40
CA GLU A 231 -1.65 3.42 21.55
C GLU A 231 -0.95 3.35 20.18
N GLY A 232 -0.68 4.50 19.56
CA GLY A 232 0.08 4.58 18.31
C GLY A 232 1.52 4.08 18.45
N TYR A 233 2.19 4.37 19.57
CA TYR A 233 3.56 3.89 19.80
C TYR A 233 3.66 2.36 19.87
N HIS A 234 2.75 1.71 20.60
CA HIS A 234 2.69 0.25 20.66
C HIS A 234 2.44 -0.35 19.29
N ALA A 235 1.59 0.28 18.48
CA ALA A 235 1.27 -0.20 17.15
C ALA A 235 2.39 -0.02 16.13
N ILE A 236 3.12 1.08 16.20
CA ILE A 236 4.19 1.40 15.26
C ILE A 236 5.45 0.58 15.61
N TYR A 237 5.78 0.47 16.90
CA TYR A 237 7.05 -0.11 17.33
C TYR A 237 6.94 -1.47 18.04
N GLY A 238 5.73 -1.96 18.32
CA GLY A 238 5.51 -3.25 18.99
C GLY A 238 5.94 -3.27 20.46
N VAL A 239 6.34 -2.12 21.03
CA VAL A 239 6.91 -2.02 22.39
C VAL A 239 6.35 -0.81 23.12
N CYS A 240 6.42 -0.83 24.45
CA CYS A 240 6.01 0.31 25.27
C CYS A 240 7.02 1.48 25.12
N PRO A 241 6.57 2.74 25.03
CA PRO A 241 7.50 3.88 24.98
C PRO A 241 8.39 3.97 26.24
N TYR A 242 7.89 3.54 27.40
CA TYR A 242 8.71 3.45 28.62
C TYR A 242 9.87 2.45 28.51
N GLU A 243 9.64 1.34 27.82
CA GLU A 243 10.63 0.28 27.65
C GLU A 243 11.75 0.69 26.69
N ARG A 244 11.38 1.41 25.62
CA ARG A 244 12.35 1.83 24.60
C ARG A 244 13.11 3.10 24.95
N LEU A 245 12.44 4.08 25.57
CA LEU A 245 13.04 5.39 25.88
C LEU A 245 13.66 5.42 27.29
N GLY A 246 13.19 4.58 28.21
CA GLY A 246 13.64 4.61 29.61
C GLY A 246 13.27 5.92 30.32
N THR A 247 13.95 6.22 31.43
CA THR A 247 13.64 7.34 32.33
C THR A 247 14.10 8.71 31.82
N MET A 248 15.17 8.76 31.05
CA MET A 248 15.74 10.02 30.52
C MET A 248 15.65 10.14 28.98
N GLY A 249 15.05 9.16 28.31
CA GLY A 249 14.87 9.23 26.86
C GLY A 249 13.85 10.28 26.47
N VAL A 250 14.24 11.09 25.48
CA VAL A 250 13.33 12.02 24.79
C VAL A 250 13.04 11.51 23.39
N ILE A 251 11.87 11.88 22.88
CA ILE A 251 11.42 11.54 21.55
C ILE A 251 10.74 12.74 20.90
N ASP A 252 10.87 12.82 19.58
CA ASP A 252 10.04 13.68 18.74
C ASP A 252 9.58 12.90 17.51
N CYS A 253 8.48 13.34 16.89
CA CYS A 253 8.01 12.77 15.65
C CYS A 253 8.92 13.22 14.51
N LYS A 254 9.44 12.28 13.72
CA LYS A 254 10.28 12.62 12.57
C LYS A 254 9.50 13.19 11.38
N VAL A 255 8.25 12.72 11.17
CA VAL A 255 7.36 13.28 10.12
C VAL A 255 6.93 14.69 10.50
N TRP A 256 6.51 14.86 11.76
CA TRP A 256 5.90 16.07 12.28
C TRP A 256 6.76 16.64 13.42
N PRO A 257 7.93 17.21 13.11
CA PRO A 257 8.86 17.70 14.13
C PRO A 257 8.21 18.81 14.96
N ASN A 258 8.38 18.74 16.27
CA ASN A 258 7.87 19.72 17.23
C ASN A 258 9.03 20.60 17.73
N LEU A 259 8.70 21.78 18.26
CA LEU A 259 9.69 22.75 18.78
C LEU A 259 10.69 22.16 19.79
N LYS A 260 10.27 21.20 20.60
CA LYS A 260 11.10 20.53 21.60
C LYS A 260 10.75 19.04 21.67
N PRO A 261 11.72 18.13 21.80
CA PRO A 261 11.45 16.73 22.15
C PRO A 261 10.68 16.60 23.46
N THR A 262 10.01 15.47 23.67
CA THR A 262 9.26 15.16 24.90
C THR A 262 9.74 13.87 25.53
N SER A 263 9.58 13.72 26.84
CA SER A 263 9.64 12.42 27.51
C SER A 263 8.24 11.85 27.71
N VAL A 264 8.17 10.60 28.19
CA VAL A 264 6.93 9.85 28.39
C VAL A 264 6.39 10.12 29.80
N HIS A 265 5.16 10.63 29.88
CA HIS A 265 4.49 11.01 31.13
C HIS A 265 3.17 10.25 31.31
N GLY A 266 2.86 9.94 32.57
CA GLY A 266 1.59 9.32 32.97
C GLY A 266 1.63 7.79 33.04
N LYS A 267 0.46 7.17 32.99
CA LYS A 267 0.29 5.71 32.97
C LYS A 267 -0.05 5.28 31.55
N CYS A 268 0.64 4.26 31.04
CA CYS A 268 0.34 3.70 29.75
C CYS A 268 -1.05 3.01 29.78
N PRO A 269 -2.02 3.44 28.95
CA PRO A 269 -3.36 2.83 28.90
C PRO A 269 -3.36 1.43 28.25
N VAL A 270 -2.32 1.08 27.48
CA VAL A 270 -2.23 -0.19 26.74
C VAL A 270 -1.74 -1.33 27.63
N CYS A 271 -0.63 -1.13 28.35
CA CYS A 271 0.03 -2.17 29.15
C CYS A 271 0.11 -1.84 30.66
N GLY A 272 -0.45 -0.70 31.09
CA GLY A 272 -0.50 -0.31 32.50
C GLY A 272 0.82 0.16 33.10
N ARG A 273 1.93 0.14 32.36
CA ARG A 273 3.25 0.59 32.83
C ARG A 273 3.24 2.09 33.17
N THR A 274 3.95 2.44 34.23
CA THR A 274 4.32 3.80 34.61
C THR A 274 5.84 3.93 34.60
N GLN A 275 6.34 5.15 34.79
CA GLN A 275 7.74 5.35 35.18
C GLN A 275 8.09 4.53 36.43
#